data_AF-X1L359-F1
#
_entry.id   AF-X1L359-F1
#
_cell.length_a   1.000
_cell.length_b   1.000
_cell.length_c   1.000
_cell.angle_alpha   90.00
_cell.angle_beta   90.00
_cell.angle_gamma   90.00
#
_symmetry.space_group_name_H-M   'P 1'
#
loop_
_entity.id
_entity.type
_entity.pdbx_description
1 polymer ?
#
loop_
_entity_poly.entity_id
_entity_poly.type
_entity_poly.pdbx_seq_one_letter_code
_entity_poly.pdbx_strand_id
1 'polypeptide(L)'
;EKDVVNSEEVKIFNSKILASIDIKDRSIEPEKFRQTIQKNFISSEEVQKDSYQEIFEYFMESYTKDDDFISAETRAPTSGKGLAYAVEAVLAYCNDPKKLDTPKRSRDVLSRFINRTPKLRDSADCAITKAVQSVNWKNYKL
;
A
#
# COMPACT_ATOMS: atom_id res chain seq x y z
N GLU A 1 25.34 6.36 10.33
CA GLU A 1 24.90 6.95 11.61
C GLU A 1 25.07 5.93 12.73
N LYS A 2 25.04 6.36 14.00
CA LYS A 2 24.77 5.44 15.11
C LYS A 2 23.25 5.25 15.15
N ASP A 3 22.77 4.03 14.98
CA ASP A 3 21.36 3.71 15.21
C ASP A 3 21.01 4.07 16.65
N VAL A 4 20.26 5.16 16.83
CA VAL A 4 19.76 5.58 18.14
C VAL A 4 18.59 4.67 18.45
N VAL A 5 18.89 3.53 19.08
CA VAL A 5 17.87 2.59 19.52
C VAL A 5 16.98 3.27 20.56
N ASN A 6 15.68 3.37 20.27
CA ASN A 6 14.70 3.98 21.15
C ASN A 6 14.55 3.17 22.44
N SER A 7 14.73 3.81 23.60
CA SER A 7 14.66 3.14 24.91
C SER A 7 13.29 2.53 25.20
N GLU A 8 12.22 3.12 24.67
CA GLU A 8 10.85 2.64 24.87
C GLU A 8 10.58 1.34 24.09
N GLU A 9 11.07 1.25 22.85
CA GLU A 9 10.96 0.06 22.02
C GLU A 9 11.70 -1.12 22.65
N VAL A 10 12.88 -0.89 23.19
CA VAL A 10 13.66 -1.92 23.91
C VAL A 10 12.90 -2.41 25.13
N LYS A 11 12.26 -1.52 25.89
CA LYS A 11 11.44 -1.90 27.07
C LYS A 11 10.26 -2.77 26.65
N ILE A 12 9.51 -2.35 25.62
CA ILE A 12 8.35 -3.09 25.11
C ILE A 12 8.75 -4.49 24.62
N PHE A 13 9.84 -4.57 23.87
CA PHE A 13 10.37 -5.84 23.36
C PHE A 13 10.77 -6.78 24.52
N ASN A 14 11.52 -6.27 25.49
CA ASN A 14 11.93 -7.04 26.66
C ASN A 14 10.71 -7.50 27.50
N SER A 15 9.69 -6.66 27.65
CA SER A 15 8.45 -7.04 28.34
C SER A 15 7.72 -8.20 27.64
N LYS A 16 7.68 -8.21 26.30
CA LYS A 16 7.09 -9.31 25.52
C LYS A 16 7.86 -10.63 25.69
N ILE A 17 9.19 -10.56 25.70
CA ILE A 17 10.04 -11.73 25.97
C ILE A 17 9.75 -12.28 27.36
N LEU A 18 9.75 -11.42 28.38
CA LEU A 18 9.54 -11.84 29.77
C LEU A 18 8.13 -12.39 30.00
N ALA A 19 7.10 -11.84 29.35
CA ALA A 19 5.74 -12.36 29.41
C ALA A 19 5.58 -13.75 28.79
N SER A 20 6.46 -14.11 27.85
CA SER A 20 6.45 -15.43 27.20
C SER A 20 7.13 -16.54 28.01
N ILE A 21 7.80 -16.19 29.11
CA ILE A 21 8.49 -17.14 29.99
C ILE A 21 7.62 -17.34 31.25
N ASP A 22 7.20 -18.58 31.51
CA ASP A 22 6.63 -18.91 32.80
C ASP A 22 7.74 -19.07 33.84
N ILE A 23 7.95 -18.02 34.65
CA ILE A 23 9.03 -17.94 35.66
C ILE A 23 8.87 -19.02 36.75
N LYS A 24 7.69 -19.64 36.87
CA LYS A 24 7.43 -20.68 37.88
C LYS A 24 7.91 -22.06 37.45
N ASP A 25 8.12 -22.29 36.15
CA ASP A 25 8.64 -23.55 35.63
C ASP A 25 10.17 -23.45 35.51
N ARG A 26 10.91 -24.23 36.29
CA ARG A 26 12.39 -24.24 36.26
C ARG A 26 12.96 -24.97 35.04
N SER A 27 12.12 -25.52 34.16
CA SER A 27 12.54 -26.25 32.96
C SER A 27 12.49 -25.40 31.69
N ILE A 28 13.26 -24.30 31.68
CA ILE A 28 13.41 -23.48 30.47
C ILE A 28 14.31 -24.22 29.49
N GLU A 29 13.73 -24.89 28.49
CA GLU A 29 14.47 -25.46 27.37
C GLU A 29 15.01 -24.35 26.46
N PRO A 30 16.34 -24.25 26.24
CA PRO A 30 16.95 -23.18 25.45
C PRO A 30 16.43 -23.09 24.00
N GLU A 31 16.02 -24.21 23.43
CA GLU A 31 15.48 -24.29 22.07
C GLU A 31 14.10 -23.63 21.94
N LYS A 32 13.21 -23.85 22.92
CA LYS A 32 11.89 -23.19 22.96
C LYS A 32 12.05 -21.68 23.13
N PHE A 33 13.03 -21.24 23.93
CA PHE A 33 13.35 -19.83 24.06
C PHE A 33 13.83 -19.22 22.73
N ARG A 34 14.75 -19.89 22.02
CA ARG A 34 15.22 -19.45 20.70
C ARG A 34 14.10 -19.33 19.67
N GLN A 35 13.19 -20.30 19.62
CA GLN A 35 12.02 -20.27 18.74
C GLN A 35 11.10 -19.09 19.05
N THR A 36 10.89 -18.79 20.34
CA THR A 36 10.08 -17.64 20.77
C THR A 36 10.74 -16.30 20.40
N ILE A 37 12.06 -16.18 20.57
CA ILE A 37 12.81 -14.99 20.13
C ILE A 37 12.70 -14.83 18.62
N GLN A 38 12.93 -15.89 17.83
CA GLN A 38 12.78 -15.84 16.37
C GLN A 38 11.37 -15.46 15.95
N LYS A 39 10.33 -16.03 16.57
CA LYS A 39 8.93 -15.68 16.30
C LYS A 39 8.64 -14.20 16.57
N ASN A 40 9.17 -13.65 17.66
CA ASN A 40 8.99 -12.24 18.01
C ASN A 40 9.86 -11.29 17.18
N PHE A 41 11.01 -11.75 16.67
CA PHE A 41 11.84 -11.01 15.72
C PHE A 41 11.17 -10.95 14.34
N ILE A 42 10.62 -12.09 13.89
CA ILE A 42 9.88 -12.18 12.61
C ILE A 42 8.61 -11.34 12.67
N SER A 43 7.94 -11.23 13.83
CA SER A 43 6.80 -10.32 13.97
C SER A 43 7.17 -8.83 14.00
N SER A 44 8.44 -8.48 14.25
CA SER A 44 8.96 -7.12 14.04
C SER A 44 9.52 -6.88 12.64
N GLU A 45 9.91 -7.94 11.92
CA GLU A 45 10.40 -7.92 10.53
C GLU A 45 9.32 -8.22 9.47
N GLU A 46 8.07 -8.50 9.88
CA GLU A 46 6.93 -8.08 9.07
C GLU A 46 6.99 -6.55 9.03
N VAL A 47 7.87 -6.07 8.14
CA VAL A 47 7.89 -4.74 7.54
C VAL A 47 6.47 -4.26 7.61
N GLN A 48 6.22 -3.16 8.34
CA GLN A 48 4.99 -2.40 8.25
C GLN A 48 4.60 -2.42 6.78
N LYS A 49 3.68 -3.32 6.46
CA LYS A 49 3.03 -3.36 5.19
C LYS A 49 2.07 -2.22 5.40
N ASP A 50 2.59 -0.99 5.30
CA ASP A 50 1.80 0.20 5.06
C ASP A 50 1.02 -0.21 3.83
N SER A 51 -0.14 -0.79 4.06
CA SER A 51 -0.99 -1.24 3.00
C SER A 51 -1.32 0.07 2.33
N TYR A 52 -0.95 0.23 1.07
CA TYR A 52 -1.31 1.42 0.31
C TYR A 52 -2.80 1.76 0.46
N GLN A 53 -3.59 0.74 0.75
CA GLN A 53 -4.97 0.81 1.20
C GLN A 53 -5.20 1.76 2.38
N GLU A 54 -4.43 1.71 3.46
CA GLU A 54 -4.62 2.57 4.64
C GLU A 54 -4.32 4.04 4.32
N ILE A 55 -3.22 4.29 3.61
CA ILE A 55 -2.86 5.63 3.14
C ILE A 55 -3.95 6.14 2.20
N PHE A 56 -4.43 5.29 1.29
CA PHE A 56 -5.50 5.61 0.38
C PHE A 56 -6.83 5.89 1.10
N GLU A 57 -7.21 5.08 2.08
CA GLU A 57 -8.39 5.27 2.92
C GLU A 57 -8.33 6.63 3.64
N TYR A 58 -7.19 6.97 4.21
CA TYR A 58 -6.96 8.29 4.80
C TYR A 58 -7.17 9.43 3.79
N PHE A 59 -6.63 9.30 2.57
CA PHE A 59 -6.82 10.30 1.52
C PHE A 59 -8.27 10.36 1.03
N MET A 60 -8.98 9.23 0.97
CA MET A 60 -10.40 9.23 0.63
C MET A 60 -11.18 10.01 1.67
N GLU A 61 -11.07 9.64 2.95
CA GLU A 61 -11.82 10.31 4.03
C GLU A 61 -11.51 11.81 4.12
N SER A 62 -10.26 12.20 3.88
CA SER A 62 -9.82 13.59 4.03
C SER A 62 -10.19 14.48 2.84
N TYR A 63 -10.28 13.93 1.63
CA TYR A 63 -10.38 14.72 0.39
C TYR A 63 -11.63 14.41 -0.46
N THR A 64 -12.44 13.41 -0.12
CA THR A 64 -13.72 13.15 -0.81
C THR A 64 -14.89 13.83 -0.13
N LYS A 65 -15.91 14.21 -0.92
CA LYS A 65 -17.21 14.68 -0.44
C LYS A 65 -18.29 13.64 -0.73
N ASP A 66 -19.46 13.77 -0.11
CA ASP A 66 -20.53 12.77 -0.14
C ASP A 66 -21.00 12.32 -1.55
N ASP A 67 -20.84 13.15 -2.58
CA ASP A 67 -21.27 12.83 -3.96
C ASP A 67 -20.13 12.31 -4.86
N ASP A 68 -18.90 12.23 -4.34
CA ASP A 68 -17.71 11.81 -5.08
C ASP A 68 -17.48 10.31 -4.89
N PHE A 69 -17.24 9.58 -5.99
CA PHE A 69 -16.85 8.18 -5.94
C PHE A 69 -15.35 8.06 -6.16
N ILE A 70 -14.63 7.48 -5.19
CA ILE A 70 -13.22 7.11 -5.36
C ILE A 70 -13.05 5.65 -4.97
N SER A 71 -12.28 4.92 -5.77
CA SER A 71 -11.90 3.53 -5.49
C SER A 71 -10.49 3.27 -5.98
N ALA A 72 -9.74 2.48 -5.22
CA ALA A 72 -8.43 1.98 -5.61
C ALA A 72 -8.37 0.47 -5.42
N GLU A 73 -7.60 -0.17 -6.29
CA GLU A 73 -7.39 -1.62 -6.24
C GLU A 73 -5.91 -1.92 -6.49
N THR A 74 -5.35 -2.79 -5.63
CA THR A 74 -3.99 -3.30 -5.76
C THR A 74 -4.04 -4.77 -6.12
N ARG A 75 -3.61 -5.12 -7.33
CA ARG A 75 -3.56 -6.54 -7.73
C ARG A 75 -2.40 -7.24 -7.02
N ALA A 76 -2.58 -8.53 -6.73
CA ALA A 76 -1.49 -9.41 -6.29
C ALA A 76 -0.27 -9.30 -7.24
N PRO A 77 0.97 -9.21 -6.69
CA PRO A 77 2.18 -9.14 -7.50
C PRO A 77 2.30 -10.31 -8.48
N THR A 78 2.75 -10.02 -9.70
CA THR A 78 2.94 -11.02 -10.74
C THR A 78 4.30 -10.83 -11.42
N SER A 79 4.66 -11.72 -12.34
CA SER A 79 5.91 -11.64 -13.09
C SER A 79 5.65 -11.71 -14.60
N GLY A 80 6.50 -11.03 -15.36
CA GLY A 80 6.42 -11.02 -16.82
C GLY A 80 7.77 -10.64 -17.42
N LYS A 81 8.19 -11.36 -18.48
CA LYS A 81 9.49 -11.18 -19.14
C LYS A 81 10.68 -11.18 -18.17
N GLY A 82 10.60 -11.95 -17.08
CA GLY A 82 11.65 -12.06 -16.06
C GLY A 82 11.65 -10.95 -14.99
N LEU A 83 10.69 -10.04 -15.01
CA LEU A 83 10.56 -8.97 -14.02
C LEU A 83 9.31 -9.17 -13.16
N ALA A 84 9.44 -9.00 -11.85
CA ALA A 84 8.31 -8.94 -10.94
C ALA A 84 7.73 -7.52 -10.91
N TYR A 85 6.41 -7.39 -10.92
CA TYR A 85 5.71 -6.12 -10.84
C TYR A 85 4.35 -6.27 -10.15
N ALA A 86 3.93 -5.20 -9.49
CA ALA A 86 2.57 -5.03 -9.01
C ALA A 86 1.89 -3.92 -9.84
N VAL A 87 0.57 -4.02 -9.97
CA VAL A 87 -0.23 -3.01 -10.68
C VAL A 87 -1.29 -2.49 -9.71
N GLU A 88 -1.32 -1.17 -9.61
CA GLU A 88 -2.26 -0.42 -8.79
C GLU A 88 -3.04 0.50 -9.73
N ALA A 89 -4.35 0.60 -9.50
CA ALA A 89 -5.22 1.49 -10.23
C ALA A 89 -6.11 2.25 -9.26
N VAL A 90 -6.30 3.54 -9.55
CA VAL A 90 -7.20 4.42 -8.80
C VAL A 90 -8.15 5.07 -9.79
N LEU A 91 -9.43 5.10 -9.44
CA LEU A 91 -10.48 5.76 -10.19
C LEU A 91 -11.19 6.75 -9.27
N ALA A 92 -11.34 7.99 -9.75
CA ALA A 92 -12.15 9.00 -9.12
C ALA A 92 -13.20 9.47 -10.13
N TYR A 93 -14.43 9.58 -9.68
CA TYR A 93 -15.58 10.01 -10.47
C TYR A 93 -16.40 11.01 -9.66
N CYS A 94 -16.70 12.16 -10.27
CA CYS A 94 -17.57 13.19 -9.71
C CYS A 94 -18.65 13.50 -10.75
N ASN A 95 -19.92 13.42 -10.35
CA ASN A 95 -21.05 13.67 -11.25
C ASN A 95 -21.48 15.15 -11.28
N ASP A 96 -20.86 16.01 -10.46
CA ASP A 96 -21.22 17.43 -10.40
C ASP A 96 -20.25 18.29 -11.25
N PRO A 97 -20.70 18.80 -12.41
CA PRO A 97 -19.87 19.64 -13.29
C PRO A 97 -19.51 21.00 -12.67
N LYS A 98 -20.10 21.39 -11.53
CA LYS A 98 -19.70 22.58 -10.77
C LYS A 98 -18.56 22.30 -9.78
N LYS A 99 -18.31 21.03 -9.44
CA LYS A 99 -17.30 20.62 -8.46
C LYS A 99 -15.99 20.21 -9.14
N LEU A 100 -16.07 19.57 -10.29
CA LEU A 100 -14.90 19.18 -11.08
C LEU A 100 -14.93 19.87 -12.44
N ASP A 101 -13.92 20.71 -12.70
CA ASP A 101 -13.74 21.32 -14.01
C ASP A 101 -13.60 20.23 -15.08
N THR A 102 -14.27 20.43 -16.22
CA THR A 102 -14.08 19.53 -17.35
C THR A 102 -12.60 19.52 -17.73
N PRO A 103 -11.95 18.35 -17.75
CA PRO A 103 -10.50 18.26 -17.95
C PRO A 103 -10.11 18.85 -19.31
N LYS A 104 -9.19 19.81 -19.30
CA LYS A 104 -8.73 20.52 -20.51
C LYS A 104 -7.62 19.77 -21.23
N ARG A 105 -6.90 18.90 -20.51
CA ARG A 105 -5.77 18.12 -21.04
C ARG A 105 -5.95 16.64 -20.71
N SER A 106 -5.41 15.78 -21.55
CA SER A 106 -5.41 14.33 -21.34
C SER A 106 -4.79 13.88 -20.03
N ARG A 107 -3.82 14.64 -19.50
CA ARG A 107 -3.18 14.39 -18.19
C ARG A 107 -4.10 14.65 -17.00
N ASP A 108 -5.13 15.48 -17.18
CA ASP A 108 -6.10 15.80 -16.15
C ASP A 108 -7.11 14.64 -16.00
N VAL A 109 -7.26 13.83 -17.05
CA VAL A 109 -8.09 12.60 -17.06
C VAL A 109 -7.31 11.39 -16.59
N LEU A 110 -6.09 11.19 -17.10
CA LEU A 110 -5.29 10.00 -16.85
C LEU A 110 -3.89 10.37 -16.33
N SER A 111 -3.72 10.20 -15.03
CA SER A 111 -2.41 10.25 -14.37
C SER A 111 -1.75 8.88 -14.41
N ARG A 112 -0.46 8.84 -14.78
CA ARG A 112 0.31 7.60 -14.95
C ARG A 112 1.54 7.63 -14.08
N PHE A 113 1.82 6.52 -13.42
CA PHE A 113 2.97 6.36 -12.53
C PHE A 113 3.71 5.06 -12.86
N ILE A 114 5.03 5.09 -12.71
CA ILE A 114 5.92 3.92 -12.83
C ILE A 114 6.90 4.03 -11.67
N ASN A 115 7.00 3.00 -10.82
CA ASN A 115 7.89 3.00 -9.65
C ASN A 115 7.78 4.30 -8.85
N ARG A 116 6.56 4.71 -8.50
CA ARG A 116 6.22 5.95 -7.77
C ARG A 116 6.61 7.25 -8.49
N THR A 117 7.07 7.19 -9.73
CA THR A 117 7.48 8.36 -10.53
C THR A 117 6.40 8.70 -11.56
N PRO A 118 5.91 9.95 -11.62
CA PRO A 118 4.91 10.37 -12.59
C PRO A 118 5.48 10.38 -14.02
N LYS A 119 4.79 9.73 -14.95
CA LYS A 119 5.15 9.71 -16.38
C LYS A 119 4.36 10.75 -17.16
N LEU A 120 5.01 11.88 -17.46
CA LEU A 120 4.36 13.03 -18.09
C LEU A 120 4.32 13.00 -19.62
N ARG A 121 5.33 12.40 -20.26
CA ARG A 121 5.46 12.34 -21.74
C ARG A 121 5.05 10.98 -22.29
N ASP A 122 4.97 10.89 -23.62
CA ASP A 122 4.75 9.65 -24.37
C ASP A 122 3.51 8.87 -23.90
N SER A 123 2.35 9.52 -23.96
CA SER A 123 1.06 8.87 -23.66
C SER A 123 0.63 7.93 -24.79
N ALA A 124 0.90 8.28 -26.05
CA ALA A 124 0.42 7.52 -27.22
C ALA A 124 0.89 6.05 -27.24
N ASP A 125 2.16 5.78 -26.91
CA ASP A 125 2.70 4.42 -26.90
C ASP A 125 2.79 3.79 -25.50
N CYS A 126 2.08 4.35 -24.52
CA CYS A 126 2.10 3.83 -23.16
C CYS A 126 1.13 2.67 -22.97
N ALA A 127 1.62 1.56 -22.40
CA ALA A 127 0.79 0.42 -22.04
C ALA A 127 -0.39 0.80 -21.12
N ILE A 128 -0.18 1.70 -20.14
CA ILE A 128 -1.24 2.17 -19.24
C ILE A 128 -2.34 2.89 -20.03
N THR A 129 -1.97 3.79 -20.95
CA THR A 129 -2.92 4.52 -21.78
C THR A 129 -3.72 3.58 -22.68
N LYS A 130 -3.03 2.64 -23.36
CA LYS A 130 -3.69 1.64 -24.21
C LYS A 130 -4.61 0.73 -23.40
N ALA A 131 -4.22 0.34 -22.19
CA ALA A 131 -5.06 -0.45 -21.30
C ALA A 131 -6.35 0.29 -20.93
N VAL A 132 -6.27 1.54 -20.49
CA VAL A 132 -7.44 2.39 -20.14
C VAL A 132 -8.36 2.60 -21.35
N GLN A 133 -7.79 2.83 -22.54
CA GLN A 133 -8.57 2.97 -23.78
C GLN A 133 -9.23 1.66 -24.24
N SER A 134 -8.66 0.51 -23.90
CA SER A 134 -9.21 -0.80 -24.26
C SER A 134 -10.44 -1.21 -23.43
N VAL A 135 -10.67 -0.53 -22.30
CA VAL A 135 -11.84 -0.77 -21.45
C VAL A 135 -13.08 -0.18 -22.13
N ASN A 136 -14.15 -0.99 -22.25
CA ASN A 136 -15.44 -0.50 -22.70
C ASN A 136 -16.21 0.15 -21.55
N TRP A 137 -15.96 1.44 -21.33
CA TRP A 137 -16.58 2.24 -20.26
C TRP A 137 -18.11 2.28 -20.31
N LYS A 138 -18.71 2.10 -21.50
CA LYS A 138 -20.18 2.04 -21.65
C LYS A 138 -20.82 0.91 -20.86
N ASN A 139 -20.11 -0.22 -20.70
CA ASN A 139 -20.59 -1.34 -19.89
C ASN A 139 -20.69 -0.99 -18.40
N TYR A 140 -19.98 0.06 -17.98
CA TYR A 140 -19.97 0.59 -16.62
C TYR A 140 -20.83 1.85 -16.47
N LYS A 141 -21.65 2.20 -17.47
CA LYS A 141 -22.52 3.38 -17.51
C LYS A 141 -21.77 4.73 -17.42
N LEU A 142 -20.54 4.76 -17.96
CA LEU A 142 -19.72 5.95 -18.16
C LEU A 142 -19.64 6.33 -19.64
#